data_AF-A0A433PC73-F1
#
_entry.id   AF-A0A433PC73-F1
#
_cell.length_a   1.000
_cell.length_b   1.000
_cell.length_c   1.000
_cell.angle_alpha   90.00
_cell.angle_beta   90.00
_cell.angle_gamma   90.00
#
_symmetry.space_group_name_H-M   'P 1'
#
loop_
_entity.id
_entity.type
_entity.pdbx_description
1 polymer ?
#
loop_
_entity_poly.entity_id
_entity_poly.type
_entity_poly.pdbx_seq_one_letter_code
_entity_poly.pdbx_strand_id
1 'polypeptide(L)'
;MGVNQWEVMAMINAARKNNVFLMEAYMYRCHLQTEKLIEMIRSSVIGDIKVVRATFSYCWPKDEQSKGGRVYNNTLGGGSILDIGGSSGSYVAEPIEIKAVGQIGDTNVDEYTIASIKFPNNILAQLFSGVIINGDDAVQIFGTLGSITVPHPWRPDLADDVYITLQLNSQIAQKIPISIPVRNIFAVEADHVAHHLASRQSPYMAWSDSLAQSIALDAWRSEINFIYDADSPDSPTAHLTVAKQPLTVSSTNRMRYAHLPYLAKPVSLLIMGCDHQKTYAHAALLFDSFFQEGGTAFDLAYSYSSGLP
;
A
#
# COMPACT_ATOMS: atom_id res chain seq x y z
N MET A 1 -4.92 2.16 -1.51
CA MET A 1 -6.25 1.61 -1.16
C MET A 1 -6.68 2.06 0.23
N GLY A 2 -5.87 1.85 1.27
CA GLY A 2 -6.01 2.49 2.60
C GLY A 2 -4.70 3.16 3.01
N VAL A 3 -4.68 3.91 4.12
CA VAL A 3 -3.47 4.64 4.57
C VAL A 3 -2.49 3.80 5.37
N ASN A 4 -2.91 2.62 5.82
CA ASN A 4 -2.06 1.60 6.44
C ASN A 4 -2.56 0.19 6.08
N GLN A 5 -1.78 -0.84 6.42
CA GLN A 5 -2.13 -2.23 6.11
C GLN A 5 -3.42 -2.72 6.78
N TRP A 6 -3.79 -2.15 7.93
CA TRP A 6 -4.94 -2.58 8.70
C TRP A 6 -6.26 -2.12 8.04
N GLU A 7 -6.28 -0.89 7.50
CA GLU A 7 -7.41 -0.43 6.68
C GLU A 7 -7.56 -1.28 5.41
N VAL A 8 -6.44 -1.62 4.75
CA VAL A 8 -6.42 -2.51 3.58
C VAL A 8 -6.98 -3.88 3.92
N MET A 9 -6.54 -4.48 5.03
CA MET A 9 -7.05 -5.75 5.53
C MET A 9 -8.57 -5.68 5.82
N ALA A 10 -9.04 -4.59 6.44
CA ALA A 10 -10.45 -4.37 6.74
C ALA A 10 -11.30 -4.30 5.46
N MET A 11 -10.85 -3.56 4.45
CA MET A 11 -11.52 -3.46 3.14
C MET A 11 -11.59 -4.81 2.42
N ILE A 12 -10.47 -5.55 2.37
CA ILE A 12 -10.43 -6.89 1.77
C ILE A 12 -11.40 -7.85 2.50
N ASN A 13 -11.42 -7.81 3.83
CA ASN A 13 -12.32 -8.64 4.63
C ASN A 13 -13.79 -8.28 4.36
N ALA A 14 -14.12 -6.99 4.28
CA ALA A 14 -15.47 -6.54 3.94
C ALA A 14 -15.90 -6.99 2.53
N ALA A 15 -15.02 -6.85 1.54
CA ALA A 15 -15.28 -7.31 0.17
C ALA A 15 -15.52 -8.83 0.11
N ARG A 16 -14.69 -9.60 0.82
CA ARG A 16 -14.84 -11.06 0.94
C ARG A 16 -16.16 -11.46 1.59
N LYS A 17 -16.51 -10.85 2.73
CA LYS A 17 -17.76 -11.14 3.46
C LYS A 17 -19.02 -10.85 2.62
N ASN A 18 -18.97 -9.81 1.79
CA ASN A 18 -20.11 -9.39 0.96
C ASN A 18 -20.08 -9.99 -0.45
N ASN A 19 -19.06 -10.77 -0.80
CA ASN A 19 -18.87 -11.34 -2.14
C ASN A 19 -18.96 -10.28 -3.26
N VAL A 20 -18.30 -9.13 -3.06
CA VAL A 20 -18.25 -8.03 -4.02
C VAL A 20 -16.86 -7.89 -4.63
N PHE A 21 -16.79 -7.25 -5.79
CA PHE A 21 -15.51 -6.94 -6.43
C PHE A 21 -14.78 -5.83 -5.67
N LEU A 22 -13.48 -6.00 -5.45
CA LEU A 22 -12.59 -4.98 -4.91
C LEU A 22 -11.25 -5.04 -5.67
N MET A 23 -10.75 -3.88 -6.07
CA MET A 23 -9.48 -3.73 -6.75
C MET A 23 -8.86 -2.39 -6.36
N GLU A 24 -7.55 -2.38 -6.11
CA GLU A 24 -6.78 -1.15 -5.98
C GLU A 24 -6.48 -0.55 -7.36
N ALA A 25 -6.69 0.76 -7.49
CA ALA A 25 -6.69 1.47 -8.77
C ALA A 25 -5.28 1.87 -9.25
N TYR A 26 -4.45 0.87 -9.58
CA TYR A 26 -3.17 1.08 -10.26
C TYR A 26 -3.31 0.98 -11.78
N MET A 27 -3.89 2.02 -12.38
CA MET A 27 -4.24 2.09 -13.81
C MET A 27 -3.09 1.71 -14.75
N TYR A 28 -1.85 2.11 -14.46
CA TYR A 28 -0.69 1.80 -15.29
C TYR A 28 -0.43 0.30 -15.43
N ARG A 29 -0.82 -0.53 -14.45
CA ARG A 29 -0.64 -2.00 -14.52
C ARG A 29 -1.53 -2.68 -15.54
N CYS A 30 -2.64 -2.05 -15.90
CA CYS A 30 -3.55 -2.56 -16.94
C CYS A 30 -3.05 -2.20 -18.35
N HIS A 31 -2.00 -1.36 -18.46
CA HIS A 31 -1.49 -0.89 -19.74
C HIS A 31 -0.57 -1.93 -20.41
N LEU A 32 -0.60 -1.98 -21.76
CA LEU A 32 0.20 -2.92 -22.56
C LEU A 32 1.72 -2.78 -22.34
N GLN A 33 2.18 -1.62 -21.89
CA GLN A 33 3.59 -1.42 -21.49
C GLN A 33 3.97 -2.33 -20.32
N THR A 34 3.13 -2.43 -19.30
CA THR A 34 3.37 -3.31 -18.15
C THR A 34 3.25 -4.78 -18.53
N GLU A 35 2.28 -5.13 -19.38
CA GLU A 35 2.17 -6.48 -19.93
C GLU A 35 3.44 -6.89 -20.68
N LYS A 36 3.95 -6.01 -21.55
CA LYS A 36 5.18 -6.27 -22.31
C LYS A 36 6.40 -6.39 -21.40
N LEU A 37 6.49 -5.56 -20.37
CA LEU A 37 7.55 -5.67 -19.36
C LEU A 37 7.53 -7.04 -18.67
N ILE A 38 6.35 -7.49 -18.23
CA ILE A 38 6.18 -8.79 -17.58
C ILE A 38 6.56 -9.93 -18.53
N GLU A 39 6.17 -9.86 -19.80
CA GLU A 39 6.56 -10.82 -20.84
C GLU A 39 8.09 -10.91 -20.98
N MET A 40 8.78 -9.76 -21.04
CA MET A 40 10.24 -9.69 -21.16
C MET A 40 10.95 -10.25 -19.90
N ILE A 41 10.40 -10.00 -18.71
CA ILE A 41 10.92 -10.55 -17.45
C ILE A 41 10.77 -12.07 -17.43
N ARG A 42 9.58 -12.58 -17.79
CA ARG A 42 9.27 -14.02 -17.80
C ARG A 42 10.05 -14.80 -18.86
N SER A 43 10.38 -14.17 -19.98
CA SER A 43 11.23 -14.77 -21.01
C SER A 43 12.72 -14.73 -20.66
N SER A 44 13.09 -14.16 -19.51
CA SER A 44 14.48 -14.08 -19.03
C SER A 44 15.43 -13.44 -20.04
N VAL A 45 14.95 -12.47 -20.82
CA VAL A 45 15.73 -11.85 -21.90
C VAL A 45 17.01 -11.16 -21.40
N ILE A 46 17.02 -10.70 -20.14
CA ILE A 46 18.18 -10.11 -19.45
C ILE A 46 18.84 -11.07 -18.44
N GLY A 47 18.53 -12.36 -18.49
CA GLY A 47 19.03 -13.36 -17.54
C GLY A 47 18.43 -13.18 -16.14
N ASP A 48 19.23 -13.51 -15.11
CA ASP A 48 18.80 -13.36 -13.72
C ASP A 48 18.71 -11.89 -13.33
N ILE A 49 17.54 -11.45 -12.86
CA ILE A 49 17.37 -10.11 -12.29
C ILE A 49 18.15 -10.00 -10.98
N LYS A 50 18.90 -8.90 -10.82
CA LYS A 50 19.69 -8.61 -9.62
C LYS A 50 19.27 -7.30 -8.93
N VAL A 51 18.98 -6.26 -9.71
CA VAL A 51 18.62 -4.94 -9.16
C VAL A 51 17.43 -4.36 -9.92
N VAL A 52 16.47 -3.79 -9.17
CA VAL A 52 15.40 -2.95 -9.71
C VAL A 52 15.57 -1.53 -9.19
N ARG A 53 15.42 -0.53 -10.06
CA ARG A 53 15.32 0.87 -9.65
C ARG A 53 13.98 1.41 -10.09
N ALA A 54 13.26 2.07 -9.21
CA ALA A 54 12.03 2.75 -9.55
C ALA A 54 12.05 4.14 -8.93
N THR A 55 11.71 5.12 -9.75
CA THR A 55 11.68 6.53 -9.39
C THR A 55 10.36 7.10 -9.83
N PHE A 56 9.72 7.83 -8.92
CA PHE A 56 8.53 8.59 -9.26
C PHE A 56 8.47 9.83 -8.40
N SER A 57 8.42 10.99 -9.04
CA SER A 57 8.36 12.25 -8.33
C SER A 57 7.72 13.36 -9.14
N TYR A 58 7.10 14.29 -8.45
CA TYR A 58 6.60 15.53 -9.05
C TYR A 58 6.76 16.69 -8.08
N CYS A 59 6.78 17.91 -8.61
CA CYS A 59 6.76 19.12 -7.80
C CYS A 59 5.33 19.64 -7.66
N TRP A 60 4.67 19.32 -6.54
CA TRP A 60 3.37 19.90 -6.22
C TRP A 60 3.53 21.39 -5.83
N PRO A 61 2.62 22.28 -6.25
CA PRO A 61 2.74 23.71 -5.96
C PRO A 61 2.66 24.01 -4.46
N LYS A 62 3.62 24.78 -3.92
CA LYS A 62 3.67 25.14 -2.49
C LYS A 62 2.47 25.96 -2.01
N ASP A 63 1.83 26.73 -2.89
CA ASP A 63 0.64 27.49 -2.52
C ASP A 63 -0.58 26.60 -2.24
N GLU A 64 -0.57 25.33 -2.66
CA GLU A 64 -1.57 24.35 -2.26
C GLU A 64 -1.43 23.95 -0.79
N GLN A 65 -0.24 24.08 -0.20
CA GLN A 65 -0.01 23.81 1.22
C GLN A 65 -0.86 24.73 2.10
N SER A 66 -0.86 26.03 1.82
CA SER A 66 -1.65 27.01 2.57
C SER A 66 -3.15 26.91 2.30
N LYS A 67 -3.55 26.25 1.21
CA LYS A 67 -4.95 25.94 0.87
C LYS A 67 -5.44 24.60 1.45
N GLY A 68 -4.58 23.84 2.13
CA GLY A 68 -4.91 22.52 2.68
C GLY A 68 -5.01 21.43 1.61
N GLY A 69 -4.25 21.55 0.52
CA GLY A 69 -4.20 20.55 -0.55
C GLY A 69 -3.82 19.16 -0.03
N ARG A 70 -4.48 18.11 -0.56
CA ARG A 70 -4.38 16.72 -0.09
C ARG A 70 -2.94 16.22 0.08
N VAL A 71 -2.05 16.55 -0.86
CA VAL A 71 -0.63 16.13 -0.85
C VAL A 71 0.09 16.57 0.42
N TYR A 72 -0.27 17.72 0.98
CA TYR A 72 0.31 18.29 2.21
C TYR A 72 -0.53 17.99 3.46
N ASN A 73 -1.47 17.06 3.39
CA ASN A 73 -2.39 16.82 4.50
C ASN A 73 -2.23 15.39 5.03
N ASN A 74 -1.60 15.26 6.19
CA ASN A 74 -1.38 13.97 6.85
C ASN A 74 -2.69 13.21 7.11
N THR A 75 -3.71 13.88 7.64
CA THR A 75 -5.02 13.27 7.92
C THR A 75 -5.67 12.67 6.66
N LEU A 76 -5.39 13.24 5.49
CA LEU A 76 -5.88 12.76 4.19
C LEU A 76 -4.92 11.80 3.47
N GLY A 77 -3.87 11.32 4.15
CA GLY A 77 -2.88 10.39 3.59
C GLY A 77 -1.94 11.03 2.58
N GLY A 78 -1.61 12.32 2.74
CA GLY A 78 -0.64 13.02 1.90
C GLY A 78 0.79 12.51 2.07
N GLY A 79 1.71 13.07 1.31
CA GLY A 79 3.12 12.67 1.29
C GLY A 79 3.46 11.67 0.18
N SER A 80 4.74 11.45 -0.01
CA SER A 80 5.29 10.77 -1.18
C SER A 80 5.13 9.24 -1.11
N ILE A 81 5.25 8.61 0.05
CA ILE A 81 5.24 7.14 0.15
C ILE A 81 3.88 6.57 -0.26
N LEU A 82 2.78 7.14 0.23
CA LEU A 82 1.43 6.68 -0.15
C LEU A 82 0.97 7.17 -1.51
N ASP A 83 1.34 8.39 -1.93
CA ASP A 83 0.93 8.90 -3.23
C ASP A 83 1.60 8.15 -4.39
N ILE A 84 2.83 7.70 -4.17
CA ILE A 84 3.76 7.38 -5.26
C ILE A 84 4.55 6.07 -5.00
N GLY A 85 4.86 5.71 -3.75
CA GLY A 85 5.63 4.49 -3.41
C GLY A 85 4.93 3.16 -3.75
N GLY A 86 3.65 3.22 -4.14
CA GLY A 86 2.82 2.11 -4.59
C GLY A 86 3.26 1.46 -5.91
N SER A 87 4.05 0.38 -5.91
CA SER A 87 4.53 -0.25 -7.16
C SER A 87 4.71 -1.78 -7.19
N SER A 88 4.40 -2.52 -6.11
CA SER A 88 4.59 -3.98 -6.05
C SER A 88 3.54 -4.76 -6.83
N GLY A 89 3.93 -5.33 -7.98
CA GLY A 89 3.13 -6.29 -8.74
C GLY A 89 2.96 -7.63 -8.02
N SER A 90 1.99 -8.45 -8.47
CA SER A 90 1.78 -9.88 -8.08
C SER A 90 3.00 -10.79 -8.18
N TYR A 91 4.10 -10.28 -8.76
CA TYR A 91 5.34 -11.00 -9.01
C TYR A 91 6.49 -10.56 -8.09
N VAL A 92 6.23 -9.64 -7.16
CA VAL A 92 7.24 -9.13 -6.24
C VAL A 92 7.09 -9.84 -4.90
N ALA A 93 8.14 -10.56 -4.51
CA ALA A 93 8.20 -11.23 -3.21
C ALA A 93 8.12 -10.21 -2.07
N GLU A 94 7.66 -10.64 -0.88
CA GLU A 94 7.71 -9.80 0.32
C GLU A 94 9.16 -9.35 0.61
N PRO A 95 9.40 -8.07 0.97
CA PRO A 95 10.73 -7.60 1.32
C PRO A 95 11.24 -8.30 2.59
N ILE A 96 12.50 -8.72 2.58
CA ILE A 96 13.21 -9.25 3.75
C ILE A 96 13.72 -8.11 4.63
N GLU A 97 14.19 -7.04 4.00
CA GLU A 97 14.79 -5.89 4.70
C GLU A 97 14.53 -4.62 3.91
N ILE A 98 14.25 -3.53 4.61
CA ILE A 98 14.13 -2.18 4.06
C ILE A 98 15.06 -1.27 4.87
N LYS A 99 15.78 -0.39 4.19
CA LYS A 99 16.54 0.72 4.77
C LYS A 99 16.18 1.98 4.02
N ALA A 100 15.75 3.02 4.71
CA ALA A 100 15.33 4.25 4.07
C ALA A 100 15.79 5.50 4.81
N VAL A 101 15.89 6.60 4.06
CA VAL A 101 16.05 7.96 4.56
C VAL A 101 15.09 8.87 3.82
N GLY A 102 14.67 9.96 4.43
CA GLY A 102 13.73 10.88 3.80
C GLY A 102 13.57 12.17 4.58
N GLN A 103 12.85 13.10 3.99
CA GLN A 103 12.51 14.39 4.58
C GLN A 103 11.02 14.41 4.91
N ILE A 104 10.70 14.74 6.16
CA ILE A 104 9.34 15.07 6.58
C ILE A 104 9.22 16.60 6.54
N GLY A 105 8.19 17.12 5.88
CA GLY A 105 7.94 18.55 5.74
C GLY A 105 7.22 19.16 6.94
N ASP A 106 7.03 20.49 6.91
CA ASP A 106 6.40 21.25 8.00
C ASP A 106 4.92 20.87 8.25
N THR A 107 4.28 20.22 7.29
CA THR A 107 2.90 19.71 7.39
C THR A 107 2.82 18.28 7.91
N ASN A 108 3.94 17.75 8.41
CA ASN A 108 4.05 16.38 8.89
C ASN A 108 3.64 15.36 7.83
N VAL A 109 4.07 15.56 6.58
CA VAL A 109 3.99 14.55 5.51
C VAL A 109 5.40 14.27 5.02
N ASP A 110 5.67 13.06 4.52
CA ASP A 110 6.94 12.78 3.88
C ASP A 110 7.01 13.46 2.50
N GLU A 111 7.98 14.34 2.32
CA GLU A 111 8.12 15.16 1.11
C GLU A 111 8.89 14.44 0.00
N TYR A 112 9.95 13.73 0.39
CA TYR A 112 10.70 12.84 -0.48
C TYR A 112 11.49 11.81 0.34
N THR A 113 11.72 10.63 -0.24
CA THR A 113 12.43 9.54 0.41
C THR A 113 13.15 8.65 -0.59
N ILE A 114 14.26 8.05 -0.15
CA ILE A 114 14.99 7.01 -0.86
C ILE A 114 15.03 5.75 0.00
N ALA A 115 14.77 4.58 -0.59
CA ALA A 115 14.87 3.29 0.07
C ALA A 115 15.78 2.32 -0.70
N SER A 116 16.47 1.46 0.05
CA SER A 116 17.11 0.23 -0.43
C SER A 116 16.38 -0.96 0.18
N ILE A 117 15.93 -1.88 -0.67
CA ILE A 117 15.10 -3.02 -0.29
C ILE A 117 15.80 -4.31 -0.70
N LYS A 118 15.80 -5.30 0.18
CA LYS A 118 16.26 -6.66 -0.11
C LYS A 118 15.07 -7.59 -0.22
N PHE A 119 15.00 -8.34 -1.31
CA PHE A 119 14.02 -9.38 -1.55
C PHE A 119 14.66 -10.77 -1.44
N PRO A 120 13.85 -11.84 -1.36
CA PRO A 120 14.32 -13.21 -1.57
C PRO A 120 15.11 -13.37 -2.87
N ASN A 121 15.92 -14.43 -2.94
CA ASN A 121 16.82 -14.71 -4.07
C ASN A 121 17.89 -13.64 -4.33
N ASN A 122 18.23 -12.83 -3.31
CA ASN A 122 19.24 -11.77 -3.37
C ASN A 122 18.96 -10.69 -4.43
N ILE A 123 17.69 -10.44 -4.74
CA ILE A 123 17.27 -9.31 -5.56
C ILE A 123 17.25 -8.06 -4.68
N LEU A 124 17.82 -6.97 -5.17
CA LEU A 124 17.79 -5.66 -4.51
C LEU A 124 16.87 -4.70 -5.27
N ALA A 125 16.27 -3.75 -4.56
CA ALA A 125 15.62 -2.61 -5.18
C ALA A 125 16.10 -1.28 -4.59
N GLN A 126 16.13 -0.24 -5.41
CA GLN A 126 16.30 1.15 -4.97
C GLN A 126 15.08 1.94 -5.41
N LEU A 127 14.42 2.59 -4.45
CA LEU A 127 13.23 3.38 -4.69
C LEU A 127 13.50 4.85 -4.38
N PHE A 128 12.95 5.74 -5.19
CA PHE A 128 12.86 7.16 -4.89
C PHE A 128 11.42 7.63 -5.08
N SER A 129 10.89 8.30 -4.07
CA SER A 129 9.58 8.94 -4.09
C SER A 129 9.71 10.42 -3.72
N GLY A 130 8.94 11.30 -4.35
CA GLY A 130 8.91 12.71 -3.97
C GLY A 130 7.71 13.50 -4.50
N VAL A 131 7.17 14.40 -3.67
CA VAL A 131 5.97 15.22 -4.00
C VAL A 131 6.23 16.72 -4.10
N ILE A 132 7.46 17.17 -3.78
CA ILE A 132 7.88 18.58 -3.90
C ILE A 132 9.13 18.76 -4.75
N ILE A 133 9.51 17.72 -5.50
CA ILE A 133 10.75 17.66 -6.26
C ILE A 133 10.47 16.96 -7.59
N ASN A 134 11.03 17.49 -8.67
CA ASN A 134 11.02 16.80 -9.96
C ASN A 134 12.21 15.87 -10.04
N GLY A 135 11.99 14.70 -10.63
CA GLY A 135 13.01 13.69 -10.88
C GLY A 135 12.70 12.92 -12.16
N ASP A 136 13.62 12.05 -12.53
CA ASP A 136 13.47 11.23 -13.74
C ASP A 136 12.59 10.03 -13.43
N ASP A 137 11.31 10.08 -13.82
CA ASP A 137 10.37 8.98 -13.63
C ASP A 137 10.69 7.79 -14.54
N ALA A 138 11.19 6.70 -13.94
CA ALA A 138 11.59 5.51 -14.68
C ALA A 138 11.52 4.26 -13.82
N VAL A 139 11.39 3.11 -14.50
CA VAL A 139 11.69 1.79 -13.93
C VAL A 139 12.86 1.20 -14.70
N GLN A 140 13.91 0.80 -14.00
CA GLN A 140 15.09 0.15 -14.57
C GLN A 140 15.30 -1.21 -13.91
N ILE A 141 15.53 -2.24 -14.70
CA ILE A 141 15.74 -3.61 -14.23
C ILE A 141 17.07 -4.09 -14.78
N PHE A 142 17.96 -4.51 -13.89
CA PHE A 142 19.31 -4.95 -14.21
C PHE A 142 19.43 -6.44 -13.98
N GLY A 143 19.76 -7.17 -15.03
CA GLY A 143 20.01 -8.60 -15.02
C GLY A 143 21.43 -8.96 -15.43
N THR A 144 21.76 -10.25 -15.40
CA THR A 144 23.11 -10.74 -15.72
C THR A 144 23.49 -10.60 -17.20
N LEU A 145 22.51 -10.52 -18.10
CA LEU A 145 22.74 -10.43 -19.54
C LEU A 145 22.43 -9.04 -20.13
N GLY A 146 21.95 -8.11 -19.31
CA GLY A 146 21.60 -6.77 -19.78
C GLY A 146 20.66 -6.02 -18.82
N SER A 147 20.02 -4.98 -19.33
CA SER A 147 19.02 -4.19 -18.60
C SER A 147 17.79 -3.85 -19.43
N ILE A 148 16.69 -3.59 -18.73
CA ILE A 148 15.45 -3.06 -19.28
C ILE A 148 15.19 -1.70 -18.62
N THR A 149 14.86 -0.69 -19.43
CA THR A 149 14.42 0.62 -18.95
C THR A 149 13.04 0.92 -19.50
N VAL A 150 12.11 1.27 -18.62
CA VAL A 150 10.75 1.72 -18.93
C VAL A 150 10.66 3.22 -18.60
N PRO A 151 10.71 4.10 -19.61
CA PRO A 151 10.44 5.52 -19.43
C PRO A 151 8.95 5.76 -19.14
N HIS A 152 8.66 6.75 -18.31
CA HIS A 152 7.28 7.16 -17.97
C HIS A 152 6.35 6.01 -17.55
N PRO A 153 6.78 5.10 -16.65
CA PRO A 153 6.05 3.87 -16.34
C PRO A 153 4.70 4.14 -15.65
N TRP A 154 4.54 5.29 -14.99
CA TRP A 154 3.36 5.64 -14.19
C TRP A 154 2.28 6.35 -15.00
N ARG A 155 2.70 7.13 -16.01
CA ARG A 155 1.85 7.97 -16.86
C ARG A 155 2.23 7.85 -18.33
N PRO A 156 2.21 6.63 -18.91
CA PRO A 156 2.52 6.46 -20.34
C PRO A 156 1.49 7.17 -21.23
N ASP A 157 0.30 7.52 -20.70
CA ASP A 157 -0.70 8.35 -21.36
C ASP A 157 -0.23 9.77 -21.69
N LEU A 158 0.77 10.28 -20.96
CA LEU A 158 1.30 11.64 -21.15
C LEU A 158 2.53 11.70 -22.07
N ALA A 159 3.12 10.56 -22.46
CA ALA A 159 4.32 10.51 -23.29
C ALA A 159 3.98 10.42 -24.79
N ASP A 160 4.60 11.23 -25.65
CA ASP A 160 4.34 11.20 -27.09
C ASP A 160 4.58 9.79 -27.67
N ASP A 161 5.73 9.20 -27.33
CA ASP A 161 6.12 7.83 -27.68
C ASP A 161 6.25 6.95 -26.44
N VAL A 162 5.57 5.80 -26.44
CA VAL A 162 5.70 4.78 -25.39
C VAL A 162 6.54 3.61 -25.91
N TYR A 163 7.64 3.33 -25.20
CA TYR A 163 8.56 2.26 -25.56
C TYR A 163 9.20 1.66 -24.31
N ILE A 164 9.85 0.51 -24.49
CA ILE A 164 10.76 -0.09 -23.52
C ILE A 164 12.14 -0.14 -24.17
N THR A 165 13.19 0.21 -23.43
CA THR A 165 14.57 0.08 -23.90
C THR A 165 15.16 -1.23 -23.37
N LEU A 166 15.65 -2.07 -24.27
CA LEU A 166 16.40 -3.27 -23.96
C LEU A 166 17.88 -3.06 -24.30
N GLN A 167 18.76 -3.26 -23.33
CA GLN A 167 20.20 -3.16 -23.52
C GLN A 167 20.84 -4.48 -23.12
N LEU A 168 21.19 -5.33 -24.09
CA LEU A 168 21.93 -6.56 -23.85
C LEU A 168 23.45 -6.29 -23.81
N ASN A 169 24.20 -7.12 -23.10
CA ASN A 169 25.65 -7.00 -23.01
C ASN A 169 26.30 -7.02 -24.40
N SER A 170 27.18 -6.06 -24.68
CA SER A 170 27.90 -5.93 -25.95
C SER A 170 27.01 -5.74 -27.20
N GLN A 171 25.74 -5.35 -27.03
CA GLN A 171 24.83 -5.00 -28.12
C GLN A 171 24.45 -3.51 -28.07
N ILE A 172 23.88 -2.99 -29.15
CA ILE A 172 23.32 -1.63 -29.16
C ILE A 172 21.93 -1.67 -28.49
N ALA A 173 21.60 -0.65 -27.69
CA ALA A 173 20.27 -0.50 -27.10
C ALA A 173 19.17 -0.56 -28.16
N GLN A 174 18.14 -1.37 -27.90
CA GLN A 174 16.97 -1.49 -28.75
C GLN A 174 15.78 -0.79 -28.09
N LYS A 175 15.11 0.09 -28.84
CA LYS A 175 13.81 0.64 -28.45
C LYS A 175 12.71 -0.26 -28.99
N ILE A 176 11.94 -0.86 -28.09
CA ILE A 176 10.79 -1.70 -28.38
C ILE A 176 9.54 -0.82 -28.25
N PRO A 177 8.91 -0.38 -29.35
CA PRO A 177 7.71 0.44 -29.29
C PRO A 177 6.53 -0.35 -28.70
N ILE A 178 5.69 0.32 -27.92
CA ILE A 178 4.47 -0.24 -27.35
C ILE A 178 3.26 0.34 -28.09
N SER A 179 2.36 -0.53 -28.55
CA SER A 179 1.10 -0.10 -29.15
C SER A 179 0.18 0.47 -28.06
N ILE A 180 -0.49 1.58 -28.36
CA ILE A 180 -1.42 2.24 -27.44
C ILE A 180 -2.78 2.35 -28.15
N PRO A 181 -3.56 1.26 -28.21
CA PRO A 181 -4.88 1.28 -28.86
C PRO A 181 -5.86 2.22 -28.13
N VAL A 182 -5.69 2.37 -26.81
CA VAL A 182 -6.44 3.30 -25.96
C VAL A 182 -5.45 4.13 -25.16
N ARG A 183 -5.45 5.45 -25.40
CA ARG A 183 -4.50 6.38 -24.77
C ARG A 183 -4.82 6.66 -23.30
N ASN A 184 -6.10 6.69 -22.97
CA ASN A 184 -6.55 6.98 -21.61
C ASN A 184 -6.40 5.73 -20.72
N ILE A 185 -5.36 5.68 -19.89
CA ILE A 185 -5.09 4.54 -18.99
C ILE A 185 -6.17 4.32 -17.94
N PHE A 186 -6.96 5.34 -17.60
CA PHE A 186 -8.11 5.19 -16.70
C PHE A 186 -9.29 4.47 -17.39
N ALA A 187 -9.45 4.65 -18.70
CA ALA A 187 -10.43 3.87 -19.47
C ALA A 187 -10.01 2.40 -19.56
N VAL A 188 -8.71 2.14 -19.77
CA VAL A 188 -8.14 0.78 -19.75
C VAL A 188 -8.37 0.09 -18.40
N GLU A 189 -8.17 0.80 -17.29
CA GLU A 189 -8.48 0.30 -15.95
C GLU A 189 -9.98 -0.01 -15.76
N ALA A 190 -10.86 0.88 -16.22
CA ALA A 190 -12.31 0.66 -16.12
C ALA A 190 -12.76 -0.56 -16.93
N ASP A 191 -12.22 -0.73 -18.14
CA ASP A 191 -12.46 -1.93 -18.96
C ASP A 191 -11.90 -3.18 -18.27
N HIS A 192 -10.73 -3.09 -17.65
CA HIS A 192 -10.16 -4.19 -16.88
C HIS A 192 -11.06 -4.63 -15.71
N VAL A 193 -11.65 -3.67 -14.98
CA VAL A 193 -12.66 -3.95 -13.95
C VAL A 193 -13.85 -4.67 -14.56
N ALA A 194 -14.42 -4.14 -15.65
CA ALA A 194 -15.60 -4.72 -16.29
C ALA A 194 -15.37 -6.19 -16.71
N HIS A 195 -14.20 -6.51 -17.26
CA HIS A 195 -13.83 -7.87 -17.64
C HIS A 195 -13.66 -8.83 -16.44
N HIS A 196 -13.35 -8.32 -15.24
CA HIS A 196 -13.00 -9.13 -14.07
C HIS A 196 -14.02 -9.08 -12.91
N LEU A 197 -15.17 -8.41 -13.08
CA LEU A 197 -16.23 -8.33 -12.06
C LEU A 197 -16.65 -9.69 -11.50
N ALA A 198 -16.72 -10.71 -12.37
CA ALA A 198 -17.08 -12.07 -12.00
C ALA A 198 -16.02 -12.76 -11.12
N SER A 199 -14.74 -12.41 -11.30
CA SER A 199 -13.60 -12.97 -10.58
C SER A 199 -13.39 -12.37 -9.19
N ARG A 200 -14.17 -11.33 -8.82
CA ARG A 200 -14.14 -10.58 -7.54
C ARG A 200 -12.85 -9.79 -7.26
N GLN A 201 -11.76 -10.08 -7.96
CA GLN A 201 -10.50 -9.36 -7.87
C GLN A 201 -9.80 -9.34 -9.24
N SER A 202 -8.85 -8.42 -9.37
CA SER A 202 -8.00 -8.30 -10.55
C SER A 202 -6.86 -9.33 -10.51
N PRO A 203 -6.47 -9.94 -11.65
CA PRO A 203 -5.24 -10.74 -11.74
C PRO A 203 -3.96 -9.89 -11.69
N TYR A 204 -4.05 -8.57 -11.90
CA TYR A 204 -2.91 -7.64 -11.89
C TYR A 204 -2.73 -6.92 -10.53
N MET A 205 -3.80 -6.89 -9.74
CA MET A 205 -3.87 -6.31 -8.40
C MET A 205 -4.72 -7.24 -7.54
N ALA A 206 -4.22 -8.46 -7.28
CA ALA A 206 -4.91 -9.39 -6.41
C ALA A 206 -4.94 -8.82 -4.98
N TRP A 207 -5.90 -9.26 -4.16
CA TRP A 207 -6.00 -8.76 -2.78
C TRP A 207 -4.74 -9.04 -1.95
N SER A 208 -4.06 -10.16 -2.22
CA SER A 208 -2.75 -10.47 -1.64
C SER A 208 -1.71 -9.42 -1.99
N ASP A 209 -1.70 -8.93 -3.23
CA ASP A 209 -0.70 -7.98 -3.72
C ASP A 209 -0.92 -6.61 -3.07
N SER A 210 -2.17 -6.16 -2.99
CA SER A 210 -2.50 -4.89 -2.32
C SER A 210 -2.19 -4.93 -0.82
N LEU A 211 -2.37 -6.09 -0.16
CA LEU A 211 -1.99 -6.25 1.24
C LEU A 211 -0.46 -6.25 1.41
N ALA A 212 0.26 -7.02 0.59
CA ALA A 212 1.73 -7.05 0.57
C ALA A 212 2.32 -5.64 0.35
N GLN A 213 1.78 -4.91 -0.64
CA GLN A 213 2.14 -3.52 -0.90
C GLN A 213 1.96 -2.65 0.34
N SER A 214 0.82 -2.76 1.01
CA SER A 214 0.54 -1.94 2.20
C SER A 214 1.48 -2.25 3.37
N ILE A 215 1.89 -3.50 3.54
CA ILE A 215 2.88 -3.92 4.54
C ILE A 215 4.25 -3.32 4.22
N ALA A 216 4.66 -3.39 2.94
CA ALA A 216 5.94 -2.82 2.49
C ALA A 216 5.97 -1.29 2.64
N LEU A 217 4.85 -0.59 2.37
CA LEU A 217 4.73 0.85 2.58
C LEU A 217 4.82 1.20 4.06
N ASP A 218 4.10 0.50 4.93
CA ASP A 218 4.18 0.70 6.39
C ASP A 218 5.61 0.50 6.93
N ALA A 219 6.30 -0.53 6.43
CA ALA A 219 7.69 -0.79 6.78
C ALA A 219 8.64 0.31 6.28
N TRP A 220 8.45 0.82 5.05
CA TRP A 220 9.23 1.95 4.53
C TRP A 220 9.00 3.21 5.38
N ARG A 221 7.74 3.57 5.67
CA ARG A 221 7.42 4.73 6.55
C ARG A 221 8.11 4.61 7.91
N SER A 222 8.14 3.41 8.47
CA SER A 222 8.78 3.15 9.77
C SER A 222 10.27 3.44 9.76
N GLU A 223 11.00 3.17 8.66
CA GLU A 223 12.44 3.46 8.55
C GLU A 223 12.76 4.97 8.59
N ILE A 224 11.80 5.84 8.31
CA ILE A 224 11.94 7.30 8.43
C ILE A 224 11.17 7.88 9.63
N ASN A 225 10.69 7.03 10.56
CA ASN A 225 9.88 7.39 11.72
C ASN A 225 8.62 8.21 11.35
N PHE A 226 8.03 7.93 10.19
CA PHE A 226 6.85 8.66 9.73
C PHE A 226 5.56 7.97 10.14
N ILE A 227 4.67 8.72 10.80
CA ILE A 227 3.41 8.23 11.35
C ILE A 227 2.26 9.09 10.79
N TYR A 228 1.23 8.42 10.26
CA TYR A 228 -0.02 9.09 9.89
C TYR A 228 -0.93 9.29 11.11
N ASP A 229 -1.79 10.29 11.06
CA ASP A 229 -2.85 10.52 12.05
C ASP A 229 -3.74 9.28 12.21
N ALA A 230 -3.95 8.51 11.14
CA ALA A 230 -4.70 7.25 11.21
C ALA A 230 -3.99 6.15 12.03
N ASP A 231 -2.68 6.27 12.23
CA ASP A 231 -1.86 5.36 13.03
C ASP A 231 -1.65 5.86 14.48
N SER A 232 -2.17 7.05 14.82
CA SER A 232 -1.92 7.71 16.11
C SER A 232 -3.15 7.69 17.04
N PRO A 233 -3.00 7.28 18.32
CA PRO A 233 -4.05 7.40 19.33
C PRO A 233 -4.39 8.86 19.68
N ASP A 234 -3.48 9.79 19.44
CA ASP A 234 -3.65 11.21 19.74
C ASP A 234 -4.33 11.98 18.60
N SER A 235 -4.66 11.28 17.51
CA SER A 235 -5.32 11.87 16.35
C SER A 235 -6.72 12.42 16.71
N PRO A 236 -7.13 13.57 16.13
CA PRO A 236 -8.50 14.08 16.29
C PRO A 236 -9.57 13.07 15.88
N THR A 237 -9.23 12.11 15.03
CA THR A 237 -10.14 11.08 14.51
C THR A 237 -9.97 9.71 15.17
N ALA A 238 -9.12 9.58 16.19
CA ALA A 238 -8.88 8.32 16.91
C ALA A 238 -10.14 7.71 17.54
N HIS A 239 -11.15 8.52 17.83
CA HIS A 239 -12.44 8.09 18.36
C HIS A 239 -13.38 7.45 17.31
N LEU A 240 -12.98 7.44 16.03
CA LEU A 240 -13.75 6.86 14.93
C LEU A 240 -13.20 5.49 14.56
N THR A 241 -14.11 4.61 14.15
CA THR A 241 -13.76 3.31 13.59
C THR A 241 -13.05 3.44 12.23
N VAL A 242 -12.49 2.33 11.73
CA VAL A 242 -11.90 2.27 10.37
C VAL A 242 -12.87 2.72 9.27
N ALA A 243 -14.19 2.55 9.46
CA ALA A 243 -15.22 3.03 8.55
C ALA A 243 -15.53 4.53 8.69
N LYS A 244 -14.75 5.25 9.49
CA LYS A 244 -14.92 6.67 9.86
C LYS A 244 -16.30 6.96 10.46
N GLN A 245 -16.81 6.01 11.25
CA GLN A 245 -18.08 6.12 11.98
C GLN A 245 -17.84 6.05 13.50
N PRO A 246 -18.71 6.64 14.33
CA PRO A 246 -18.69 6.44 15.77
C PRO A 246 -18.78 4.96 16.14
N LEU A 247 -17.99 4.55 17.13
CA LEU A 247 -18.02 3.18 17.64
C LEU A 247 -19.38 2.89 18.32
N THR A 248 -20.10 1.90 17.81
CA THR A 248 -21.42 1.49 18.33
C THR A 248 -21.55 -0.03 18.31
N VAL A 249 -22.31 -0.59 19.24
CA VAL A 249 -22.60 -2.03 19.25
C VAL A 249 -23.63 -2.34 18.16
N SER A 250 -23.36 -3.36 17.35
CA SER A 250 -24.28 -3.82 16.31
C SER A 250 -25.61 -4.28 16.92
N SER A 251 -26.73 -3.84 16.33
CA SER A 251 -28.08 -4.28 16.75
C SER A 251 -28.33 -5.78 16.48
N THR A 252 -27.51 -6.40 15.64
CA THR A 252 -27.61 -7.82 15.27
C THR A 252 -26.56 -8.69 15.98
N ASN A 253 -25.83 -8.14 16.95
CA ASN A 253 -24.82 -8.87 17.70
C ASN A 253 -25.40 -10.12 18.38
N ARG A 254 -24.60 -11.18 18.46
CA ARG A 254 -24.99 -12.47 19.07
C ARG A 254 -24.26 -12.76 20.37
N MET A 255 -23.60 -11.75 20.95
CA MET A 255 -22.79 -11.93 22.15
C MET A 255 -23.67 -12.38 23.32
N ARG A 256 -23.18 -13.35 24.08
CA ARG A 256 -23.80 -13.81 25.32
C ARG A 256 -23.05 -13.20 26.49
N TYR A 257 -23.75 -13.02 27.60
CA TYR A 257 -23.21 -12.32 28.76
C TYR A 257 -23.41 -13.10 30.06
N ALA A 258 -22.46 -12.98 30.97
CA ALA A 258 -22.56 -13.38 32.37
C ALA A 258 -22.72 -12.14 33.27
N HIS A 259 -23.44 -12.33 34.37
CA HIS A 259 -23.52 -11.34 35.45
C HIS A 259 -22.69 -11.84 36.63
N LEU A 260 -21.66 -11.08 37.00
CA LEU A 260 -20.80 -11.40 38.14
C LEU A 260 -21.27 -10.57 39.35
N PRO A 261 -21.41 -11.14 40.56
CA PRO A 261 -21.99 -10.44 41.71
C PRO A 261 -21.30 -9.13 42.10
N TYR A 262 -20.03 -8.97 41.73
CA TYR A 262 -19.18 -7.82 42.08
C TYR A 262 -18.97 -6.83 40.92
N LEU A 263 -19.60 -7.03 39.76
CA LEU A 263 -19.52 -6.11 38.62
C LEU A 263 -20.89 -5.53 38.29
N ALA A 264 -20.94 -4.21 38.15
CA ALA A 264 -22.16 -3.49 37.78
C ALA A 264 -22.58 -3.70 36.31
N LYS A 265 -21.64 -4.12 35.45
CA LYS A 265 -21.87 -4.33 34.01
C LYS A 265 -21.79 -5.82 33.66
N PRO A 266 -22.61 -6.30 32.72
CA PRO A 266 -22.49 -7.66 32.19
C PRO A 266 -21.16 -7.86 31.47
N VAL A 267 -20.60 -9.06 31.60
CA VAL A 267 -19.33 -9.48 31.00
C VAL A 267 -19.62 -10.39 29.82
N SER A 268 -19.06 -10.10 28.65
CA SER A 268 -19.18 -10.98 27.48
C SER A 268 -18.55 -12.34 27.76
N LEU A 269 -19.21 -13.42 27.34
CA LEU A 269 -18.69 -14.79 27.51
C LEU A 269 -17.46 -15.08 26.65
N LEU A 270 -17.28 -14.30 25.57
CA LEU A 270 -16.02 -14.23 24.85
C LEU A 270 -15.18 -13.10 25.44
N ILE A 271 -13.93 -13.39 25.78
CA ILE A 271 -12.95 -12.44 26.32
C ILE A 271 -11.84 -12.27 25.28
N MET A 272 -11.47 -11.03 24.99
CA MET A 272 -10.41 -10.71 24.02
C MET A 272 -9.07 -10.51 24.73
N GLY A 273 -8.04 -11.25 24.34
CA GLY A 273 -6.66 -11.02 24.78
C GLY A 273 -6.03 -9.80 24.10
N CYS A 274 -5.22 -9.06 24.85
CA CYS A 274 -4.58 -7.80 24.42
C CYS A 274 -3.05 -7.89 24.21
N ASP A 275 -2.48 -9.09 24.12
CA ASP A 275 -1.02 -9.34 24.14
C ASP A 275 -0.36 -9.46 22.75
N HIS A 276 -1.12 -9.32 21.66
CA HIS A 276 -0.62 -9.54 20.28
C HIS A 276 -0.81 -8.33 19.35
N GLN A 277 -1.31 -7.21 19.85
CA GLN A 277 -1.54 -6.00 19.07
C GLN A 277 -0.26 -5.17 18.92
N LYS A 278 0.38 -5.27 17.76
CA LYS A 278 1.68 -4.63 17.47
C LYS A 278 1.68 -3.10 17.34
N THR A 279 0.55 -2.49 16.97
CA THR A 279 0.43 -1.05 16.75
C THR A 279 -0.94 -0.55 17.19
N TYR A 280 -1.08 0.77 17.38
CA TYR A 280 -2.38 1.39 17.67
C TYR A 280 -3.43 1.04 16.61
N ALA A 281 -3.15 1.23 15.32
CA ALA A 281 -4.10 0.93 14.25
C ALA A 281 -4.53 -0.54 14.23
N HIS A 282 -3.63 -1.47 14.54
CA HIS A 282 -3.96 -2.89 14.69
C HIS A 282 -4.91 -3.12 15.87
N ALA A 283 -4.60 -2.51 17.02
CA ALA A 283 -5.40 -2.61 18.22
C ALA A 283 -6.81 -2.03 18.02
N ALA A 284 -6.90 -0.79 17.52
CA ALA A 284 -8.15 -0.11 17.24
C ALA A 284 -9.04 -0.95 16.32
N LEU A 285 -8.51 -1.48 15.22
CA LEU A 285 -9.29 -2.31 14.29
C LEU A 285 -9.88 -3.57 14.97
N LEU A 286 -9.07 -4.29 15.76
CA LEU A 286 -9.52 -5.52 16.42
C LEU A 286 -10.50 -5.23 17.57
N PHE A 287 -10.18 -4.24 18.39
CA PHE A 287 -10.97 -3.89 19.57
C PHE A 287 -12.31 -3.28 19.17
N ASP A 288 -12.33 -2.43 18.14
CA ASP A 288 -13.56 -1.91 17.56
C ASP A 288 -14.43 -3.05 17.02
N SER A 289 -13.84 -3.98 16.25
CA SER A 289 -14.58 -5.13 15.73
C SER A 289 -15.15 -6.01 16.85
N PHE A 290 -14.41 -6.23 17.93
CA PHE A 290 -14.89 -6.99 19.08
C PHE A 290 -16.03 -6.28 19.80
N PHE A 291 -15.88 -4.98 20.04
CA PHE A 291 -16.90 -4.16 20.68
C PHE A 291 -18.17 -4.07 19.84
N GLN A 292 -18.04 -3.89 18.52
CA GLN A 292 -19.17 -3.88 17.58
C GLN A 292 -19.96 -5.18 17.62
N GLU A 293 -19.29 -6.31 17.85
CA GLU A 293 -19.91 -7.62 18.03
C GLU A 293 -20.44 -7.86 19.46
N GLY A 294 -20.45 -6.84 20.33
CA GLY A 294 -20.98 -6.89 21.69
C GLY A 294 -19.96 -7.27 22.76
N GLY A 295 -18.67 -7.35 22.43
CA GLY A 295 -17.61 -7.63 23.39
C GLY A 295 -17.51 -6.57 24.49
N THR A 296 -17.42 -6.99 25.75
CA THR A 296 -17.30 -6.08 26.91
C THR A 296 -16.14 -6.41 27.84
N ALA A 297 -15.36 -7.45 27.54
CA ALA A 297 -14.31 -7.97 28.42
C ALA A 297 -12.99 -8.19 27.67
N PHE A 298 -11.93 -7.59 28.20
CA PHE A 298 -10.57 -7.72 27.72
C PHE A 298 -9.70 -8.38 28.80
N ASP A 299 -8.86 -9.33 28.39
CA ASP A 299 -7.77 -9.87 29.18
C ASP A 299 -6.49 -9.07 28.87
N LEU A 300 -6.04 -8.29 29.85
CA LEU A 300 -4.88 -7.41 29.73
C LEU A 300 -3.55 -8.16 29.92
N ALA A 301 -3.56 -9.49 30.01
CA ALA A 301 -2.37 -10.32 30.15
C ALA A 301 -1.46 -9.91 31.33
N TYR A 302 -2.03 -9.31 32.38
CA TYR A 302 -1.29 -8.72 33.51
C TYR A 302 -0.31 -9.70 34.16
N SER A 303 -0.65 -10.98 34.21
CA SER A 303 0.20 -12.03 34.78
C SER A 303 1.41 -12.43 33.93
N TYR A 304 1.44 -12.06 32.64
CA TYR A 304 2.50 -12.48 31.70
C TYR A 304 3.50 -11.36 31.40
N SER A 305 3.08 -10.09 31.47
CA SER A 305 3.90 -8.91 31.13
C SER A 305 3.75 -7.73 32.10
N SER A 306 3.14 -7.92 33.27
CA SER A 306 2.78 -6.84 34.22
C SER A 306 1.79 -5.81 33.66
N GLY A 307 1.02 -6.16 32.62
CA GLY A 307 -0.03 -5.32 32.03
C GLY A 307 0.48 -4.27 31.05
N LEU A 308 1.70 -4.45 30.54
CA LEU A 308 2.21 -3.67 29.41
C LEU A 308 1.90 -4.43 28.10
N PRO A 309 1.34 -3.76 27.07
CA PRO A 309 1.21 -4.31 25.73
C PRO A 309 2.59 -4.49 25.06
#